data_AF-A0A2D7IIQ3-F1
#
_entry.id   AF-A0A2D7IIQ3-F1
#
_cell.length_a   1.000
_cell.length_b   1.000
_cell.length_c   1.000
_cell.angle_alpha   90.00
_cell.angle_beta   90.00
_cell.angle_gamma   90.00
#
_symmetry.space_group_name_H-M   'P 1'
#
loop_
_entity.id
_entity.type
_entity.pdbx_description
1 polymer ?
#
loop_
_entity_poly.entity_id
_entity_poly.type
_entity_poly.pdbx_seq_one_letter_code
_entity_poly.pdbx_strand_id
1 'polypeptide(L)'
;MNKTFCTYPWTSLTFLPGNKTKVCGANRDVEYDPASDRKNTENLKIARKKMLDGDQVDGCEFCYEREKNEYWNTKRKESLRIWGKWQDEFISQTKEDGTTNFEPFYIDYREDNVEKLQKVIASLPRIRVLKLYKINFMQDWSKAFNELKNKMGHFYCCGETDKIRFDKEFLGVQSRSRRVSVIHNLKNNSNSETIEKVKEIQGILNGAEDEVQLYINVKGTITEDFLESFTKFDREFPDIKLRIYASDVLKQRGDPIEYYNKEIGIIKQMRDIAEKTNNQDLQALYRQFT
;
A
#
# COMPACT_ATOMS: atom_id res chain seq x y z
N MET A 1 -16.88 21.12 0.01
CA MET A 1 -15.93 20.35 -0.82
C MET A 1 -16.66 19.14 -1.38
N ASN A 2 -16.48 18.81 -2.65
CA ASN A 2 -17.13 17.66 -3.27
C ASN A 2 -16.73 16.36 -2.52
N LYS A 3 -17.72 15.56 -2.12
CA LYS A 3 -17.52 14.30 -1.38
C LYS A 3 -16.84 13.21 -2.23
N THR A 4 -16.80 13.36 -3.55
CA THR A 4 -16.21 12.35 -4.46
C THR A 4 -14.76 12.63 -4.85
N PHE A 5 -14.28 13.86 -4.65
CA PHE A 5 -12.93 14.26 -5.05
C PHE A 5 -11.85 13.48 -4.29
N CYS A 6 -10.90 12.92 -5.04
CA CYS A 6 -9.77 12.11 -4.60
C CYS A 6 -8.54 12.52 -5.40
N THR A 7 -7.35 12.64 -4.80
CA THR A 7 -6.19 13.09 -5.59
C THR A 7 -5.54 11.97 -6.39
N TYR A 8 -5.81 10.70 -6.06
CA TYR A 8 -5.13 9.54 -6.66
C TYR A 8 -5.11 9.51 -8.20
N PRO A 9 -6.21 9.82 -8.93
CA PRO A 9 -6.18 9.84 -10.38
C PRO A 9 -5.14 10.80 -10.98
N TRP A 10 -4.74 11.86 -10.27
CA TRP A 10 -3.69 12.79 -10.70
C TRP A 10 -2.32 12.39 -10.20
N THR A 11 -2.27 11.83 -9.00
CA THR A 11 -1.04 11.73 -8.23
C THR A 11 -0.35 10.39 -8.35
N SER A 12 -1.08 9.33 -8.73
CA SER A 12 -0.59 7.95 -8.76
C SER A 12 -0.73 7.27 -10.10
N LEU A 13 0.26 6.45 -10.45
CA LEU A 13 0.15 5.44 -11.51
C LEU A 13 0.31 4.05 -10.92
N THR A 14 -0.53 3.10 -11.35
CA THR A 14 -0.44 1.70 -10.95
C THR A 14 -0.14 0.81 -12.14
N PHE A 15 0.86 -0.06 -12.01
CA PHE A 15 1.30 -1.00 -13.03
C PHE A 15 1.16 -2.43 -12.51
N LEU A 16 0.35 -3.23 -13.21
CA LEU A 16 0.06 -4.61 -12.84
C LEU A 16 0.44 -5.57 -13.97
N PRO A 17 0.73 -6.85 -13.65
CA PRO A 17 1.04 -7.85 -14.65
C PRO A 17 -0.06 -8.00 -15.71
N GLY A 18 0.36 -8.22 -16.96
CA GLY A 18 -0.56 -8.41 -18.09
C GLY A 18 -1.17 -7.10 -18.60
N ASN A 19 -0.43 -5.99 -18.56
CA ASN A 19 -0.86 -4.66 -19.03
C ASN A 19 -2.16 -4.21 -18.35
N LYS A 20 -2.21 -4.36 -17.03
CA LYS A 20 -3.32 -3.92 -16.20
C LYS A 20 -2.93 -2.71 -15.36
N THR A 21 -3.90 -1.86 -15.07
CA THR A 21 -3.77 -0.67 -14.24
C THR A 21 -5.01 -0.50 -13.37
N LYS A 22 -4.98 0.52 -12.50
CA LYS A 22 -6.06 0.92 -11.60
C LYS A 22 -6.00 2.42 -11.38
N VAL A 23 -7.13 3.01 -11.00
CA VAL A 23 -7.17 4.42 -10.53
C VAL A 23 -6.45 4.58 -9.18
N CYS A 24 -6.52 3.56 -8.32
CA CYS A 24 -5.90 3.49 -7.00
C CYS A 24 -5.74 2.02 -6.60
N GLY A 25 -4.96 1.73 -5.55
CA GLY A 25 -4.77 0.38 -5.00
C GLY A 25 -6.05 -0.34 -4.53
N ALA A 26 -7.16 0.40 -4.33
CA ALA A 26 -8.46 -0.14 -3.91
C ALA A 26 -9.49 -0.28 -5.07
N ASN A 27 -9.09 0.04 -6.31
CA ASN A 27 -9.99 -0.02 -7.48
C ASN A 27 -9.82 -1.34 -8.26
N ARG A 28 -10.74 -1.63 -9.19
CA ARG A 28 -10.69 -2.81 -10.06
C ARG A 28 -9.55 -2.71 -11.08
N ASP A 29 -8.99 -3.86 -11.44
CA ASP A 29 -8.02 -3.97 -12.53
C ASP A 29 -8.70 -3.60 -13.86
N VAL A 30 -8.06 -2.76 -14.66
CA VAL A 30 -8.47 -2.44 -16.03
C VAL A 30 -7.31 -2.66 -16.98
N GLU A 31 -7.57 -3.16 -18.17
CA GLU A 31 -6.55 -3.30 -19.20
C GLU A 31 -6.23 -1.92 -19.79
N TYR A 32 -4.97 -1.72 -20.16
CA TYR A 32 -4.52 -0.51 -20.84
C TYR A 32 -3.56 -0.86 -21.98
N ASP A 33 -3.54 -0.01 -23.01
CA ASP A 33 -2.55 -0.12 -24.08
C ASP A 33 -1.19 0.42 -23.59
N PRO A 34 -0.11 -0.40 -23.55
CA PRO A 34 1.21 0.05 -23.14
C PRO A 34 1.82 1.16 -24.01
N ALA A 35 1.34 1.32 -25.25
CA ALA A 35 1.75 2.37 -26.17
C ALA A 35 1.01 3.70 -25.94
N SER A 36 -0.09 3.68 -25.19
CA SER A 36 -0.87 4.88 -24.86
C SER A 36 -0.20 5.74 -23.78
N ASP A 37 -0.63 6.99 -23.66
CA ASP A 37 -0.22 7.88 -22.58
C ASP A 37 -0.72 7.34 -21.23
N ARG A 38 0.21 6.79 -20.43
CA ARG A 38 -0.06 6.11 -19.15
C ARG A 38 -0.69 7.00 -18.10
N LYS A 39 -0.44 8.31 -18.12
CA LYS A 39 -1.10 9.24 -17.19
C LYS A 39 -2.47 9.69 -17.68
N ASN A 40 -2.81 9.42 -18.94
CA ASN A 40 -4.08 9.82 -19.56
C ASN A 40 -4.83 8.62 -20.17
N THR A 41 -4.73 7.46 -19.52
CA THR A 41 -5.57 6.31 -19.85
C THR A 41 -7.06 6.65 -19.67
N GLU A 42 -7.93 5.97 -20.42
CA GLU A 42 -9.36 6.26 -20.44
C GLU A 42 -10.00 6.20 -19.05
N ASN A 43 -9.64 5.19 -18.26
CA ASN A 43 -10.13 5.05 -16.89
C ASN A 43 -9.71 6.20 -15.96
N LEU A 44 -8.50 6.78 -16.15
CA LEU A 44 -8.05 7.92 -15.36
C LEU A 44 -8.78 9.20 -15.77
N LYS A 45 -8.94 9.44 -17.08
CA LYS A 45 -9.67 10.59 -17.61
C LYS A 45 -11.12 10.61 -17.13
N ILE A 46 -11.83 9.48 -17.24
CA ILE A 46 -13.21 9.33 -16.75
C ILE A 46 -13.28 9.58 -15.25
N ALA A 47 -12.34 9.01 -14.46
CA ALA A 47 -12.32 9.21 -13.02
C ALA A 47 -12.14 10.69 -12.64
N ARG A 48 -11.20 11.39 -13.28
CA ARG A 48 -10.95 12.82 -13.04
C ARG A 48 -12.18 13.65 -13.38
N LYS A 49 -12.76 13.45 -14.56
CA LYS A 49 -13.97 14.17 -15.00
C LYS A 49 -15.10 14.01 -13.99
N LYS A 50 -15.48 12.77 -13.67
CA LYS A 50 -16.52 12.48 -12.67
C LYS A 50 -16.22 13.14 -11.32
N MET A 51 -14.98 13.06 -10.83
CA MET A 51 -14.60 13.69 -9.55
C MET A 51 -14.65 15.22 -9.57
N LEU A 52 -14.41 15.86 -10.71
CA LEU A 52 -14.55 17.31 -10.88
C LEU A 52 -16.03 17.71 -10.92
N ASP A 53 -16.88 16.88 -11.55
CA ASP A 53 -18.31 17.16 -11.75
C ASP A 53 -19.18 16.94 -10.50
N GLY A 54 -18.69 16.22 -9.48
CA GLY A 54 -19.53 15.85 -8.33
C GLY A 54 -19.81 14.36 -8.21
N ASP A 55 -19.49 13.60 -9.25
CA ASP A 55 -20.00 12.25 -9.46
C ASP A 55 -19.13 11.18 -8.81
N GLN A 56 -19.78 10.07 -8.43
CA GLN A 56 -19.11 8.89 -7.95
C GLN A 56 -18.42 8.14 -9.10
N VAL A 57 -17.21 7.64 -8.82
CA VAL A 57 -16.41 6.89 -9.78
C VAL A 57 -16.57 5.39 -9.53
N ASP A 58 -16.85 4.64 -10.59
CA ASP A 58 -16.91 3.18 -10.56
C ASP A 58 -15.60 2.58 -10.04
N GLY A 59 -15.71 1.62 -9.12
CA GLY A 59 -14.58 1.01 -8.42
C GLY A 59 -14.07 1.81 -7.22
N CYS A 60 -14.72 2.92 -6.85
CA CYS A 60 -14.44 3.68 -5.62
C CYS A 60 -15.51 3.49 -4.53
N GLU A 61 -16.47 2.58 -4.74
CA GLU A 61 -17.59 2.29 -3.83
C GLU A 61 -17.10 1.99 -2.43
N PHE A 62 -15.99 1.28 -2.33
CA PHE A 62 -15.33 0.96 -1.07
C PHE A 62 -14.99 2.20 -0.23
N CYS A 63 -14.47 3.26 -0.84
CA CYS A 63 -14.18 4.50 -0.11
C CYS A 63 -15.49 5.22 0.27
N TYR A 64 -16.48 5.23 -0.61
CA TYR A 64 -17.76 5.89 -0.34
C TYR A 64 -18.52 5.22 0.80
N GLU A 65 -18.61 3.89 0.81
CA GLU A 65 -19.26 3.12 1.87
C GLU A 65 -18.53 3.27 3.21
N ARG A 66 -17.19 3.23 3.22
CA ARG A 66 -16.42 3.44 4.45
C ARG A 66 -16.65 4.81 5.05
N GLU A 67 -16.67 5.84 4.22
CA GLU A 67 -16.89 7.20 4.70
C GLU A 67 -18.30 7.44 5.19
N LYS A 68 -19.30 6.80 4.57
CA LYS A 68 -20.69 6.84 5.01
C LYS A 68 -20.87 6.21 6.39
N ASN A 69 -20.14 5.15 6.66
CA ASN A 69 -20.22 4.41 7.91
C ASN A 69 -19.19 4.87 8.97
N GLU A 70 -18.48 5.98 8.71
CA GLU A 70 -17.44 6.56 9.59
C GLU A 70 -16.28 5.62 9.98
N TYR A 71 -16.13 4.50 9.27
CA TYR A 71 -15.07 3.53 9.53
C TYR A 71 -13.77 3.95 8.83
N TRP A 72 -12.73 4.19 9.63
CA TRP A 72 -11.34 4.40 9.24
C TRP A 72 -11.05 5.59 8.31
N ASN A 73 -9.76 5.91 8.18
CA ASN A 73 -9.28 6.81 7.13
C ASN A 73 -9.29 6.07 5.79
N THR A 74 -10.10 6.53 4.85
CA THR A 74 -10.11 6.02 3.47
C THR A 74 -8.89 6.49 2.70
N LYS A 75 -8.56 5.77 1.63
CA LYS A 75 -7.55 6.19 0.65
C LYS A 75 -7.83 7.59 0.12
N ARG A 76 -9.11 7.94 -0.09
CA ARG A 76 -9.52 9.30 -0.49
C ARG A 76 -9.13 10.35 0.56
N LYS A 77 -9.57 10.20 1.82
CA LYS A 77 -9.21 11.11 2.92
C LYS A 77 -7.70 11.18 3.14
N GLU A 78 -7.00 10.05 3.09
CA GLU A 78 -5.54 9.98 3.17
C GLU A 78 -4.88 10.78 2.04
N SER A 79 -5.31 10.56 0.79
CA SER A 79 -4.78 11.24 -0.37
C SER A 79 -4.98 12.76 -0.29
N LEU A 80 -6.13 13.21 0.20
CA LEU A 80 -6.42 14.62 0.44
C LEU A 80 -5.53 15.20 1.54
N ARG A 81 -5.30 14.46 2.63
CA ARG A 81 -4.41 14.91 3.70
C ARG A 81 -2.97 15.08 3.21
N ILE A 82 -2.48 14.16 2.39
CA ILE A 82 -1.09 14.17 1.93
C ILE A 82 -0.91 15.13 0.74
N TRP A 83 -1.86 15.12 -0.20
CA TRP A 83 -1.73 15.72 -1.53
C TRP A 83 -2.74 16.83 -1.83
N GLY A 84 -3.66 17.14 -0.91
CA GLY A 84 -4.71 18.14 -1.11
C GLY A 84 -4.18 19.56 -1.33
N LYS A 85 -2.96 19.87 -0.87
CA LYS A 85 -2.32 21.18 -1.11
C LYS A 85 -1.99 21.47 -2.58
N TRP A 86 -2.06 20.47 -3.46
CA TRP A 86 -1.89 20.62 -4.91
C TRP A 86 -3.22 20.57 -5.67
N GLN A 87 -4.36 20.60 -4.97
CA GLN A 87 -5.67 20.47 -5.59
C GLN A 87 -5.92 21.51 -6.69
N ASP A 88 -5.63 22.79 -6.44
CA ASP A 88 -5.84 23.85 -7.42
C ASP A 88 -4.97 23.66 -8.67
N GLU A 89 -3.77 23.10 -8.49
CA GLU A 89 -2.88 22.71 -9.58
C GLU A 89 -3.44 21.51 -10.36
N PHE A 90 -4.01 20.49 -9.69
CA PHE A 90 -4.66 19.36 -10.37
C PHE A 90 -5.81 19.83 -11.24
N ILE A 91 -6.66 20.71 -10.71
CA ILE A 91 -7.85 21.22 -11.40
C ILE A 91 -7.42 22.08 -12.59
N SER A 92 -6.54 23.06 -12.38
CA SER A 92 -6.10 23.97 -13.45
C SER A 92 -5.36 23.29 -14.60
N GLN A 93 -4.72 22.14 -14.35
CA GLN A 93 -4.01 21.37 -15.38
C GLN A 93 -4.85 20.27 -16.02
N THR A 94 -6.13 20.16 -15.67
CA THR A 94 -7.04 19.14 -16.22
C THR A 94 -8.00 19.76 -17.23
N LYS A 95 -8.02 19.20 -18.43
CA LYS A 95 -8.93 19.57 -19.51
C LYS A 95 -10.33 19.00 -19.28
N GLU A 96 -11.32 19.51 -20.02
CA GLU A 96 -12.72 19.08 -19.92
C GLU A 96 -12.94 17.57 -20.19
N ASP A 97 -12.07 16.94 -20.97
CA ASP A 97 -12.09 15.51 -21.26
C ASP A 97 -11.43 14.65 -20.16
N GLY A 98 -10.91 15.27 -19.09
CA GLY A 98 -10.19 14.61 -18.01
C GLY A 98 -8.69 14.37 -18.29
N THR A 99 -8.19 14.77 -19.47
CA THR A 99 -6.75 14.74 -19.77
C THR A 99 -6.03 15.74 -18.86
N THR A 100 -4.91 15.33 -18.24
CA THR A 100 -4.11 16.21 -17.38
C THR A 100 -2.67 16.33 -17.86
N ASN A 101 -2.11 17.52 -17.69
CA ASN A 101 -0.68 17.74 -17.84
C ASN A 101 0.09 17.51 -16.53
N PHE A 102 -0.62 17.35 -15.41
CA PHE A 102 0.00 17.13 -14.11
C PHE A 102 0.87 15.87 -14.11
N GLU A 103 2.08 15.98 -13.57
CA GLU A 103 3.03 14.86 -13.49
C GLU A 103 2.84 14.07 -12.18
N PRO A 104 2.48 12.78 -12.24
CA PRO A 104 2.26 11.98 -11.05
C PRO A 104 3.57 11.79 -10.28
N PHE A 105 3.49 11.85 -8.96
CA PHE A 105 4.63 11.68 -8.07
C PHE A 105 4.65 10.34 -7.34
N TYR A 106 3.63 9.50 -7.52
CA TYR A 106 3.50 8.20 -6.87
C TYR A 106 3.39 7.09 -7.92
N ILE A 107 4.19 6.04 -7.76
CA ILE A 107 4.13 4.84 -8.60
C ILE A 107 3.85 3.64 -7.70
N ASP A 108 2.86 2.83 -8.05
CA ASP A 108 2.62 1.50 -7.51
C ASP A 108 2.93 0.48 -8.60
N TYR A 109 4.09 -0.16 -8.49
CA TYR A 109 4.61 -1.09 -9.49
C TYR A 109 4.56 -2.51 -8.94
N ARG A 110 3.79 -3.37 -9.61
CA ARG A 110 3.58 -4.77 -9.23
C ARG A 110 3.95 -5.74 -10.36
N GLU A 111 4.70 -5.27 -11.35
CA GLU A 111 5.18 -6.09 -12.45
C GLU A 111 6.58 -6.63 -12.15
N ASP A 112 6.82 -7.90 -12.44
CA ASP A 112 8.14 -8.52 -12.27
C ASP A 112 9.03 -8.29 -13.51
N ASN A 113 9.20 -7.02 -13.89
CA ASN A 113 9.97 -6.62 -15.06
C ASN A 113 10.78 -5.35 -14.78
N VAL A 114 12.10 -5.51 -14.62
CA VAL A 114 13.01 -4.40 -14.27
C VAL A 114 13.20 -3.39 -15.40
N GLU A 115 13.28 -3.84 -16.65
CA GLU A 115 13.48 -2.95 -17.81
C GLU A 115 12.27 -2.02 -18.04
N LYS A 116 11.06 -2.56 -17.85
CA LYS A 116 9.84 -1.78 -17.94
C LYS A 116 9.75 -0.75 -16.82
N LEU A 117 10.17 -1.12 -15.60
CA LEU A 117 10.26 -0.17 -14.48
C LEU A 117 11.22 0.98 -14.81
N GLN A 118 12.42 0.68 -15.31
CA GLN A 118 13.40 1.70 -15.74
C GLN A 118 12.80 2.67 -16.75
N LYS A 119 12.10 2.17 -17.78
CA LYS A 119 11.43 3.01 -18.78
C LYS A 119 10.36 3.91 -18.16
N VAL A 120 9.56 3.39 -17.22
CA VAL A 120 8.55 4.18 -16.50
C VAL A 120 9.22 5.28 -15.68
N ILE A 121 10.28 4.95 -14.94
CA ILE A 121 11.03 5.91 -14.11
C ILE A 121 11.68 7.00 -14.96
N ALA A 122 12.27 6.62 -16.10
CA ALA A 122 12.88 7.55 -17.03
C ALA A 122 11.85 8.54 -17.61
N SER A 123 10.62 8.09 -17.84
CA SER A 123 9.54 8.94 -18.37
C SER A 123 8.92 9.92 -17.37
N LEU A 124 9.22 9.79 -16.07
CA LEU A 124 8.57 10.58 -15.02
C LEU A 124 9.58 11.52 -14.35
N PRO A 125 9.54 12.84 -14.66
CA PRO A 125 10.56 13.79 -14.20
C PRO A 125 10.50 14.05 -12.70
N ARG A 126 9.39 13.72 -12.02
CA ARG A 126 9.16 13.99 -10.59
C ARG A 126 8.53 12.80 -9.88
N ILE A 127 9.33 11.84 -9.45
CA ILE A 127 8.85 10.72 -8.61
C ILE A 127 9.15 11.04 -7.15
N ARG A 128 8.13 11.20 -6.31
CA ARG A 128 8.33 11.34 -4.86
C ARG A 128 8.23 10.02 -4.14
N VAL A 129 7.40 9.10 -4.63
CA VAL A 129 7.07 7.84 -3.99
C VAL A 129 7.09 6.71 -5.01
N LEU A 130 7.87 5.66 -4.75
CA LEU A 130 7.80 4.40 -5.47
C LEU A 130 7.39 3.29 -4.49
N LYS A 131 6.37 2.52 -4.87
CA LYS A 131 6.00 1.28 -4.21
C LYS A 131 6.29 0.10 -5.12
N LEU A 132 7.04 -0.87 -4.61
CA LEU A 132 7.29 -2.14 -5.29
C LEU A 132 6.55 -3.25 -4.54
N TYR A 133 5.73 -4.03 -5.26
CA TYR A 133 5.01 -5.17 -4.70
C TYR A 133 5.31 -6.45 -5.47
N LYS A 134 5.56 -7.54 -4.73
CA LYS A 134 5.68 -8.91 -5.27
C LYS A 134 6.73 -9.06 -6.40
N ILE A 135 7.80 -8.28 -6.33
CA ILE A 135 8.90 -8.39 -7.30
C ILE A 135 9.81 -9.58 -6.97
N ASN A 136 10.37 -10.22 -7.99
CA ASN A 136 11.35 -11.28 -7.83
C ASN A 136 12.74 -10.68 -7.60
N PHE A 137 13.16 -10.66 -6.33
CA PHE A 137 14.49 -10.19 -5.92
C PHE A 137 15.64 -11.11 -6.36
N MET A 138 15.36 -12.22 -7.05
CA MET A 138 16.41 -13.00 -7.70
C MET A 138 16.93 -12.34 -8.99
N GLN A 139 16.20 -11.38 -9.55
CA GLN A 139 16.67 -10.56 -10.67
C GLN A 139 17.65 -9.49 -10.16
N ASP A 140 18.57 -9.03 -11.03
CA ASP A 140 19.43 -7.87 -10.75
C ASP A 140 18.61 -6.58 -10.90
N TRP A 141 18.38 -5.90 -9.77
CA TRP A 141 17.69 -4.60 -9.71
C TRP A 141 18.65 -3.42 -9.52
N SER A 142 19.95 -3.66 -9.41
CA SER A 142 20.97 -2.68 -9.01
C SER A 142 20.95 -1.47 -9.92
N LYS A 143 20.87 -1.71 -11.24
CA LYS A 143 20.81 -0.64 -12.25
C LYS A 143 19.55 0.22 -12.09
N ALA A 144 18.38 -0.40 -11.92
CA ALA A 144 17.12 0.34 -11.75
C ALA A 144 17.13 1.17 -10.46
N PHE A 145 17.64 0.62 -9.35
CA PHE A 145 17.75 1.34 -8.08
C PHE A 145 18.79 2.46 -8.11
N ASN A 146 19.90 2.28 -8.82
CA ASN A 146 20.89 3.35 -9.01
C ASN A 146 20.31 4.54 -9.79
N GLU A 147 19.50 4.29 -10.82
CA GLU A 147 18.79 5.36 -11.55
C GLU A 147 17.74 6.09 -10.69
N LEU A 148 17.18 5.39 -9.69
CA LEU A 148 16.20 5.93 -8.75
C LEU A 148 16.81 6.76 -7.62
N LYS A 149 18.07 6.47 -7.24
CA LYS A 149 18.73 6.99 -6.04
C LYS A 149 18.71 8.52 -5.93
N ASN A 150 18.73 9.22 -7.06
CA ASN A 150 18.76 10.69 -7.10
C ASN A 150 17.41 11.32 -7.48
N LYS A 151 16.37 10.52 -7.71
CA LYS A 151 15.07 10.99 -8.19
C LYS A 151 13.96 10.92 -7.14
N MET A 152 14.11 10.14 -6.07
CA MET A 152 13.03 9.85 -5.10
C MET A 152 13.16 10.59 -3.77
N GLY A 153 12.03 10.96 -3.18
CA GLY A 153 11.95 11.46 -1.80
C GLY A 153 11.65 10.37 -0.76
N HIS A 154 10.81 9.39 -1.12
CA HIS A 154 10.36 8.29 -0.28
C HIS A 154 10.29 6.98 -1.09
N PHE A 155 10.64 5.86 -0.46
CA PHE A 155 10.63 4.54 -1.09
C PHE A 155 9.94 3.52 -0.19
N TYR A 156 8.98 2.80 -0.76
CA TYR A 156 8.23 1.75 -0.09
C TYR A 156 8.44 0.44 -0.84
N CYS A 157 8.74 -0.62 -0.10
CA CYS A 157 8.89 -1.95 -0.69
C CYS A 157 8.12 -2.96 0.14
N CYS A 158 7.25 -3.71 -0.53
CA CYS A 158 6.45 -4.77 0.06
C CYS A 158 6.72 -6.07 -0.72
N GLY A 159 7.73 -6.81 -0.28
CA GLY A 159 8.03 -8.15 -0.82
C GLY A 159 7.15 -9.23 -0.20
N GLU A 160 6.92 -10.31 -0.94
CA GLU A 160 6.51 -11.59 -0.33
C GLU A 160 7.71 -12.18 0.42
N THR A 161 7.43 -12.82 1.54
CA THR A 161 8.38 -12.97 2.65
C THR A 161 9.50 -13.96 2.51
N ASP A 162 9.44 -14.79 1.49
CA ASP A 162 10.29 -15.97 1.46
C ASP A 162 11.59 -15.70 0.69
N LYS A 163 11.78 -14.47 0.15
CA LYS A 163 12.94 -14.08 -0.66
C LYS A 163 13.42 -12.67 -0.36
N ILE A 164 13.83 -12.43 0.88
CA ILE A 164 14.63 -11.27 1.25
C ILE A 164 16.04 -11.47 0.69
N ARG A 165 16.26 -11.07 -0.57
CA ARG A 165 17.51 -10.43 -0.97
C ARG A 165 17.29 -8.93 -0.80
N PHE A 166 17.38 -8.48 0.45
CA PHE A 166 17.57 -7.07 0.75
C PHE A 166 19.06 -6.79 0.56
N ASP A 167 19.54 -6.87 -0.67
CA ASP A 167 20.94 -6.61 -0.95
C ASP A 167 21.26 -5.14 -0.58
N LYS A 168 22.52 -4.91 -0.21
CA LYS A 168 23.14 -3.60 0.13
C LYS A 168 22.71 -2.42 -0.77
N GLU A 169 22.22 -2.72 -1.95
CA GLU A 169 21.79 -1.80 -2.99
C GLU A 169 20.47 -1.10 -2.68
N PHE A 170 19.49 -1.80 -2.09
CA PHE A 170 18.24 -1.20 -1.61
C PHE A 170 18.53 -0.24 -0.44
N LEU A 171 19.42 -0.67 0.45
CA LEU A 171 19.84 0.06 1.65
C LEU A 171 20.76 1.24 1.32
N GLY A 172 21.39 1.21 0.15
CA GLY A 172 22.19 2.31 -0.41
C GLY A 172 21.38 3.41 -1.09
N VAL A 173 20.05 3.25 -1.22
CA VAL A 173 19.15 4.31 -1.68
C VAL A 173 18.97 5.32 -0.55
N GLN A 174 19.46 6.54 -0.75
CA GLN A 174 19.20 7.63 0.19
C GLN A 174 17.72 8.01 0.10
N SER A 175 16.97 7.74 1.16
CA SER A 175 15.56 8.11 1.33
C SER A 175 15.40 8.80 2.67
N ARG A 176 14.46 9.75 2.77
CA ARG A 176 14.13 10.38 4.07
C ARG A 176 13.46 9.40 5.04
N SER A 177 12.71 8.44 4.51
CA SER A 177 11.98 7.42 5.27
C SER A 177 11.97 6.09 4.51
N ARG A 178 12.14 4.97 5.19
CA ARG A 178 11.99 3.62 4.61
C ARG A 178 10.96 2.84 5.43
N ARG A 179 10.01 2.20 4.75
CA ARG A 179 9.05 1.30 5.39
C ARG A 179 9.24 -0.11 4.88
N VAL A 180 9.48 -1.06 5.79
CA VAL A 180 9.71 -2.47 5.48
C VAL A 180 8.63 -3.32 6.14
N SER A 181 8.04 -4.21 5.36
CA SER A 181 6.97 -5.12 5.80
C SER A 181 7.51 -6.54 5.92
N VAL A 182 7.37 -7.15 7.09
CA VAL A 182 7.64 -8.57 7.35
C VAL A 182 6.29 -9.27 7.45
N ILE A 183 6.13 -10.41 6.80
CA ILE A 183 4.94 -11.28 6.89
C ILE A 183 5.31 -12.57 7.65
N HIS A 184 4.53 -12.89 8.66
CA HIS A 184 4.58 -14.13 9.39
C HIS A 184 3.47 -15.04 8.89
N ASN A 185 3.85 -16.15 8.26
CA ASN A 185 2.91 -17.20 7.92
C ASN A 185 2.96 -18.28 8.99
N LEU A 186 1.86 -18.42 9.76
CA LEU A 186 1.75 -19.37 10.87
C LEU A 186 2.08 -20.83 10.47
N LYS A 187 1.94 -21.19 9.19
CA LYS A 187 2.24 -22.55 8.71
C LYS A 187 3.69 -22.75 8.29
N ASN A 188 4.36 -21.68 7.87
CA ASN A 188 5.62 -21.77 7.14
C ASN A 188 6.79 -21.13 7.90
N ASN A 189 6.52 -20.30 8.90
CA ASN A 189 7.54 -19.58 9.64
C ASN A 189 7.37 -19.86 11.13
N SER A 190 8.48 -20.15 11.81
CA SER A 190 8.49 -20.13 13.26
C SER A 190 8.50 -18.69 13.79
N ASN A 191 8.04 -18.51 15.02
CA ASN A 191 8.09 -17.21 15.70
C ASN A 191 9.54 -16.72 15.86
N SER A 192 10.48 -17.62 16.16
CA SER A 192 11.88 -17.26 16.38
C SER A 192 12.55 -16.74 15.09
N GLU A 193 12.36 -17.42 13.96
CA GLU A 193 12.86 -16.96 12.65
C GLU A 193 12.31 -15.56 12.29
N THR A 194 11.03 -15.32 12.59
CA THR A 194 10.40 -14.03 12.31
C THR A 194 10.97 -12.93 13.21
N ILE A 195 11.22 -13.23 14.49
CA ILE A 195 11.82 -12.29 15.45
C ILE A 195 13.24 -11.89 15.03
N GLU A 196 14.09 -12.88 14.73
CA GLU A 196 15.47 -12.63 14.31
C GLU A 196 15.51 -11.74 13.07
N LYS A 197 14.62 -12.00 12.12
CA LYS A 197 14.48 -11.22 10.89
C LYS A 197 14.02 -9.78 11.13
N VAL A 198 13.04 -9.57 12.02
CA VAL A 198 12.60 -8.23 12.38
C VAL A 198 13.75 -7.45 13.05
N LYS A 199 14.51 -8.08 13.95
CA LYS A 199 15.67 -7.48 14.61
C LYS A 199 16.78 -7.12 13.62
N GLU A 200 17.07 -8.00 12.66
CA GLU A 200 18.03 -7.73 11.59
C GLU A 200 17.63 -6.47 10.80
N ILE A 201 16.36 -6.38 10.39
CA ILE A 201 15.83 -5.22 9.66
C ILE A 201 15.89 -3.95 10.52
N GLN A 202 15.52 -4.01 11.81
CA GLN A 202 15.64 -2.86 12.72
C GLN A 202 17.10 -2.39 12.89
N GLY A 203 18.06 -3.32 12.96
CA GLY A 203 19.48 -2.97 13.04
C GLY A 203 20.01 -2.26 11.79
N ILE A 204 19.33 -2.44 10.66
CA ILE A 204 19.64 -1.79 9.37
C ILE A 204 18.94 -0.43 9.24
N LEU A 205 17.71 -0.32 9.74
CA LEU A 205 16.89 0.88 9.65
C LEU A 205 17.25 1.86 10.78
N ASN A 206 18.09 2.85 10.45
CA ASN A 206 18.63 3.83 11.38
C ASN A 206 18.08 5.26 11.18
N GLY A 207 17.17 5.46 10.22
CA GLY A 207 16.55 6.75 9.96
C GLY A 207 15.44 7.05 10.96
N ALA A 208 15.30 8.31 11.38
CA ALA A 208 14.28 8.73 12.36
C ALA A 208 12.83 8.49 11.88
N GLU A 209 12.62 8.38 10.56
CA GLU A 209 11.32 8.11 9.93
C GLU A 209 11.22 6.67 9.37
N ASP A 210 12.17 5.79 9.68
CA ASP A 210 12.09 4.40 9.25
C ASP A 210 11.06 3.61 10.06
N GLU A 211 10.35 2.69 9.42
CA GLU A 211 9.26 1.92 10.01
C GLU A 211 9.35 0.45 9.62
N VAL A 212 9.32 -0.44 10.62
CA VAL A 212 9.08 -1.88 10.41
C VAL A 212 7.61 -2.17 10.68
N GLN A 213 6.98 -2.94 9.80
CA GLN A 213 5.62 -3.44 9.96
C GLN A 213 5.64 -4.96 9.96
N LEU A 214 5.00 -5.59 10.93
CA LEU A 214 4.87 -7.04 10.98
C LEU A 214 3.42 -7.42 10.70
N TYR A 215 3.25 -8.28 9.72
CA TYR A 215 1.97 -8.77 9.25
C TYR A 215 1.84 -10.24 9.63
N ILE A 216 0.76 -10.65 10.28
CA ILE A 216 0.50 -12.05 10.58
C ILE A 216 -0.63 -12.53 9.67
N ASN A 217 -0.33 -13.54 8.87
CA ASN A 217 -1.29 -14.13 7.93
C ASN A 217 -2.07 -15.25 8.62
N VAL A 218 -3.37 -15.04 8.79
CA VAL A 218 -4.33 -15.96 9.39
C VAL A 218 -5.17 -16.57 8.29
N LYS A 219 -5.20 -17.90 8.16
CA LYS A 219 -6.11 -18.55 7.21
C LYS A 219 -7.44 -18.88 7.86
N GLY A 220 -8.50 -18.12 7.59
CA GLY A 220 -9.84 -18.39 8.11
C GLY A 220 -10.06 -17.82 9.51
N THR A 221 -10.30 -18.68 10.49
CA THR A 221 -10.54 -18.31 11.90
C THR A 221 -9.24 -18.00 12.64
N ILE A 222 -9.30 -17.10 13.63
CA ILE A 222 -8.20 -16.89 14.57
C ILE A 222 -7.95 -18.19 15.35
N THR A 223 -6.74 -18.71 15.29
CA THR A 223 -6.32 -19.94 15.99
C THR A 223 -5.60 -19.62 17.29
N GLU A 224 -5.43 -20.59 18.18
CA GLU A 224 -4.58 -20.44 19.37
C GLU A 224 -3.13 -20.11 18.98
N ASP A 225 -2.60 -20.78 17.94
CA ASP A 225 -1.28 -20.47 17.38
C ASP A 225 -1.13 -18.99 17.00
N PHE A 226 -2.18 -18.38 16.44
CA PHE A 226 -2.16 -16.95 16.14
C PHE A 226 -2.01 -16.11 17.40
N LEU A 227 -2.79 -16.41 18.45
CA LEU A 227 -2.77 -15.66 19.70
C LEU A 227 -1.41 -15.78 20.38
N GLU A 228 -0.81 -16.96 20.35
CA GLU A 228 0.54 -17.20 20.88
C GLU A 228 1.58 -16.38 20.10
N SER A 229 1.58 -16.49 18.77
CA SER A 229 2.48 -15.73 17.89
C SER A 229 2.31 -14.22 18.08
N PHE A 230 1.08 -13.73 18.06
CA PHE A 230 0.76 -12.32 18.26
C PHE A 230 1.29 -11.83 19.61
N THR A 231 0.97 -12.53 20.70
CA THR A 231 1.41 -12.14 22.06
C THR A 231 2.93 -12.12 22.15
N LYS A 232 3.61 -13.10 21.54
CA LYS A 232 5.07 -13.16 21.52
C LYS A 232 5.66 -11.98 20.75
N PHE A 233 5.09 -11.61 19.60
CA PHE A 233 5.56 -10.45 18.82
C PHE A 233 5.24 -9.12 19.49
N ASP A 234 4.06 -8.96 20.10
CA ASP A 234 3.66 -7.75 20.83
C ASP A 234 4.60 -7.49 22.02
N ARG A 235 4.98 -8.55 22.74
CA ARG A 235 5.95 -8.46 23.82
C ARG A 235 7.36 -8.12 23.33
N GLU A 236 7.79 -8.71 22.22
CA GLU A 236 9.15 -8.51 21.70
C GLU A 236 9.29 -7.16 20.98
N PHE A 237 8.21 -6.67 20.37
CA PHE A 237 8.20 -5.50 19.50
C PHE A 237 7.03 -4.55 19.79
N PRO A 238 6.98 -3.94 20.99
CA PRO A 238 5.85 -3.09 21.41
C PRO A 238 5.64 -1.86 20.49
N ASP A 239 6.69 -1.41 19.80
CA ASP A 239 6.65 -0.24 18.92
C ASP A 239 6.39 -0.59 17.44
N ILE A 240 6.24 -1.87 17.10
CA ILE A 240 5.98 -2.31 15.72
C ILE A 240 4.47 -2.38 15.46
N LYS A 241 4.05 -1.86 14.30
CA LYS A 241 2.66 -2.03 13.85
C LYS A 241 2.41 -3.48 13.46
N LEU A 242 1.64 -4.17 14.29
CA LEU A 242 1.12 -5.51 14.02
C LEU A 242 -0.14 -5.43 13.17
N ARG A 243 -0.16 -6.15 12.05
CA ARG A 243 -1.28 -6.17 11.09
C ARG A 243 -1.75 -7.60 10.84
N ILE A 244 -3.05 -7.82 10.73
CA ILE A 244 -3.65 -9.16 10.54
C ILE A 244 -4.21 -9.27 9.12
N TYR A 245 -3.90 -10.35 8.40
CA TYR A 245 -4.59 -10.71 7.15
C TYR A 245 -5.39 -11.98 7.31
N ALA A 246 -6.64 -11.99 6.86
CA ALA A 246 -7.37 -13.23 6.63
C ALA A 246 -7.01 -13.80 5.24
N SER A 247 -6.65 -15.06 5.08
CA SER A 247 -6.17 -15.59 3.79
C SER A 247 -7.21 -15.66 2.69
N ASP A 248 -8.50 -15.57 3.03
CA ASP A 248 -9.55 -15.39 2.02
C ASP A 248 -9.37 -14.07 1.25
N VAL A 249 -8.61 -13.12 1.82
CA VAL A 249 -8.18 -11.86 1.21
C VAL A 249 -7.13 -12.07 0.10
N LEU A 250 -6.35 -13.16 0.12
CA LEU A 250 -5.35 -13.44 -0.93
C LEU A 250 -5.98 -13.69 -2.32
N LYS A 251 -7.27 -14.01 -2.37
CA LYS A 251 -8.00 -14.20 -3.64
C LYS A 251 -8.38 -12.87 -4.30
N GLN A 252 -8.33 -11.74 -3.57
CA GLN A 252 -8.68 -10.42 -4.09
C GLN A 252 -7.45 -9.51 -4.07
N ARG A 253 -7.08 -8.99 -5.24
CA ARG A 253 -5.83 -8.26 -5.54
C ARG A 253 -5.78 -6.83 -4.94
N GLY A 254 -6.31 -6.65 -3.74
CA GLY A 254 -6.40 -5.36 -3.03
C GLY A 254 -5.29 -5.17 -1.99
N ASP A 255 -5.12 -3.93 -1.55
CA ASP A 255 -4.29 -3.59 -0.39
C ASP A 255 -4.82 -4.30 0.88
N PRO A 256 -3.99 -4.49 1.91
CA PRO A 256 -4.39 -5.07 3.19
C PRO A 256 -5.45 -4.18 3.79
N ILE A 257 -6.56 -4.78 4.21
CA ILE A 257 -7.73 -4.15 4.82
C ILE A 257 -8.82 -3.78 3.78
N GLU A 258 -9.45 -4.82 3.21
CA GLU A 258 -10.76 -4.82 2.52
C GLU A 258 -11.44 -6.17 2.93
N TYR A 259 -12.57 -6.26 3.67
CA TYR A 259 -13.97 -6.10 3.24
C TYR A 259 -14.98 -6.39 4.38
N TYR A 260 -16.19 -5.88 4.17
CA TYR A 260 -17.30 -5.57 5.09
C TYR A 260 -18.39 -6.66 5.24
N ASN A 261 -18.08 -7.95 5.06
CA ASN A 261 -19.13 -9.00 5.14
C ASN A 261 -18.81 -10.22 6.02
N LYS A 262 -17.62 -10.27 6.65
CA LYS A 262 -17.25 -11.25 7.70
C LYS A 262 -17.00 -10.60 9.07
N GLU A 263 -17.26 -9.29 9.19
CA GLU A 263 -16.90 -8.44 10.34
C GLU A 263 -17.44 -8.98 11.68
N ILE A 264 -18.64 -9.56 11.73
CA ILE A 264 -19.24 -9.97 13.01
C ILE A 264 -18.47 -11.13 13.69
N GLY A 265 -17.83 -12.02 12.92
CA GLY A 265 -17.08 -13.15 13.48
C GLY A 265 -15.68 -12.75 13.97
N ILE A 266 -14.97 -11.94 13.17
CA ILE A 266 -13.62 -11.50 13.48
C ILE A 266 -13.63 -10.40 14.55
N ILE A 267 -14.58 -9.45 14.52
CA ILE A 267 -14.71 -8.40 15.56
C ILE A 267 -14.99 -9.01 16.94
N LYS A 268 -15.80 -10.07 17.03
CA LYS A 268 -16.02 -10.81 18.28
C LYS A 268 -14.74 -11.47 18.81
N GLN A 269 -13.87 -11.99 17.92
CA GLN A 269 -12.60 -12.58 18.30
C GLN A 269 -11.52 -11.51 18.60
N MET A 270 -11.61 -10.33 17.97
CA MET A 270 -10.73 -9.19 18.24
C MET A 270 -11.01 -8.53 19.59
N ARG A 271 -12.23 -8.66 20.14
CA ARG A 271 -12.55 -8.27 21.53
C ARG A 271 -11.63 -8.96 22.53
N ASP A 272 -11.55 -10.28 22.47
CA ASP A 272 -10.74 -11.09 23.38
C ASP A 272 -9.24 -10.78 23.26
N ILE A 273 -8.78 -10.39 22.07
CA ILE A 273 -7.39 -9.94 21.83
C ILE A 273 -7.16 -8.55 22.41
N ALA A 274 -8.05 -7.59 22.11
CA ALA A 274 -7.95 -6.21 22.57
C ALA A 274 -7.95 -6.10 24.09
N GLU A 275 -8.70 -6.96 24.78
CA GLU A 275 -8.74 -7.05 26.25
C GLU A 275 -7.46 -7.65 26.86
N LYS A 276 -6.64 -8.36 26.07
CA LYS A 276 -5.45 -9.09 26.55
C LYS A 276 -4.11 -8.52 26.05
N THR A 277 -4.13 -7.55 25.12
CA THR A 277 -2.92 -6.90 24.57
C THR A 277 -2.76 -5.47 25.10
N ASN A 278 -1.51 -5.00 25.17
CA ASN A 278 -1.19 -3.59 25.43
C ASN A 278 -1.11 -2.75 24.14
N ASN A 279 -1.39 -3.36 22.98
CA ASN A 279 -1.31 -2.70 21.68
C ASN A 279 -2.40 -1.63 21.53
N GLN A 280 -2.00 -0.36 21.58
CA GLN A 280 -2.92 0.78 21.56
C GLN A 280 -3.70 0.88 20.23
N ASP A 281 -3.12 0.45 19.11
CA ASP A 281 -3.78 0.46 17.81
C ASP A 281 -4.94 -0.54 17.77
N LEU A 282 -4.75 -1.76 18.31
CA LEU A 282 -5.79 -2.79 18.40
C LEU A 282 -6.90 -2.41 19.39
N GLN A 283 -6.53 -1.82 20.52
CA GLN A 283 -7.51 -1.31 21.48
C GLN A 283 -8.31 -0.13 20.93
N ALA A 284 -7.67 0.78 20.19
CA ALA A 284 -8.34 1.90 19.52
C ALA A 284 -9.25 1.39 18.38
N LEU A 285 -8.79 0.39 17.64
CA LEU A 285 -9.56 -0.28 16.60
C LEU A 285 -10.84 -0.90 17.19
N TYR A 286 -10.71 -1.69 18.25
CA TYR A 286 -11.85 -2.32 18.93
C TYR A 286 -12.86 -1.29 19.48
N ARG A 287 -12.37 -0.24 20.16
CA ARG A 287 -13.21 0.84 20.71
C ARG A 287 -14.03 1.61 19.66
N GLN A 288 -13.65 1.56 18.39
CA GLN A 288 -14.40 2.21 17.30
C GLN A 288 -15.53 1.33 16.75
N PHE A 289 -15.58 0.05 17.11
CA PHE A 289 -16.62 -0.91 16.69
C PHE A 289 -17.63 -1.25 17.81
N THR A 290 -17.47 -0.67 19.00
CA THR A 290 -18.37 -0.80 20.16
C THR A 290 -18.95 0.54 20.56
#